data_AF-A0A539E133-F1
#
_entry.id   AF-A0A539E133-F1
#
_cell.length_a   1.000
_cell.length_b   1.000
_cell.length_c   1.000
_cell.angle_alpha   90.00
_cell.angle_beta   90.00
_cell.angle_gamma   90.00
#
_symmetry.space_group_name_H-M   'P 1'
#
loop_
_entity.id
_entity.type
_entity.pdbx_description
1 polymer ?
#
loop_
_entity_poly.entity_id
_entity_poly.type
_entity_poly.pdbx_seq_one_letter_code
_entity_poly.pdbx_strand_id
1 'polypeptide(L)'
;MAGGERPAFQDLAPADEGTTVNDEEMIEDDSDIGYVPVTLDRFDHIRGPFYHGTKSTFEVGEQLVPGHASNFQEGRVANNVYFSALVDTAVWGAELATELARSGERGHIYVVEPTGPFEDDPNVTNKRFPGNVTQSYRTPHPLLVVSEMETWQGHAPEVLTGMLDNLARLREQGLDIIDD
;
A
#
# COMPACT_ATOMS: atom_id res chain seq x y z
N MET A 1 53.67 -17.91 13.16
CA MET A 1 54.34 -19.10 12.60
C MET A 1 53.99 -20.28 13.48
N ALA A 2 53.26 -21.26 12.91
CA ALA A 2 52.91 -22.59 13.44
C ALA A 2 52.14 -22.61 14.80
N GLY A 3 50.97 -23.23 14.93
CA GLY A 3 50.60 -24.55 14.40
C GLY A 3 50.86 -25.59 15.50
N GLY A 4 49.82 -26.22 16.03
CA GLY A 4 49.95 -27.23 17.07
C GLY A 4 48.60 -27.78 17.51
N GLU A 5 48.24 -28.91 16.91
CA GLU A 5 46.99 -29.66 17.03
C GLU A 5 46.75 -30.26 18.44
N ARG A 6 45.46 -30.50 18.76
CA ARG A 6 44.97 -31.35 19.88
C ARG A 6 45.16 -32.83 19.51
N PRO A 7 45.12 -33.81 20.44
CA PRO A 7 43.84 -34.44 20.84
C PRO A 7 43.92 -35.02 22.29
N ALA A 8 43.00 -35.74 22.92
CA ALA A 8 41.66 -36.29 22.70
C ALA A 8 41.11 -36.64 24.11
N PHE A 9 39.79 -36.66 24.28
CA PHE A 9 39.19 -37.67 25.16
C PHE A 9 37.81 -38.05 24.61
N GLN A 10 37.81 -39.22 23.97
CA GLN A 10 36.82 -40.30 24.01
C GLN A 10 35.36 -39.90 23.74
N ASP A 11 34.86 -40.23 22.55
CA ASP A 11 34.19 -41.51 22.25
C ASP A 11 32.97 -41.76 23.13
N LEU A 12 31.80 -41.60 22.52
CA LEU A 12 30.70 -42.58 22.50
C LEU A 12 29.56 -42.02 21.64
N ALA A 13 29.56 -42.38 20.37
CA ALA A 13 28.32 -42.51 19.60
C ALA A 13 27.79 -43.94 19.76
N PRO A 14 26.49 -44.15 19.55
CA PRO A 14 26.11 -45.19 18.61
C PRO A 14 25.49 -44.57 17.36
N ALA A 15 25.83 -45.19 16.23
CA ALA A 15 25.24 -44.96 14.94
C ALA A 15 23.75 -45.35 14.93
N ASP A 16 22.94 -44.57 14.21
CA ASP A 16 21.89 -45.15 13.39
C ASP A 16 21.91 -44.47 12.02
N GLU A 17 21.78 -45.30 11.00
CA GLU A 17 22.05 -45.02 9.61
C GLU A 17 20.79 -44.51 8.89
N GLY A 18 20.99 -43.61 7.93
CA GLY A 18 20.19 -43.57 6.71
C GLY A 18 18.93 -42.70 6.73
N THR A 19 19.06 -41.47 6.24
CA THR A 19 18.45 -41.04 4.96
C THR A 19 18.94 -39.63 4.66
N THR A 20 19.69 -39.54 3.56
CA THR A 20 20.02 -38.29 2.88
C THR A 20 18.75 -37.62 2.37
N VAL A 21 18.44 -36.43 2.88
CA VAL A 21 17.79 -35.38 2.10
C VAL A 21 18.69 -34.16 2.18
N ASN A 22 19.36 -33.88 1.06
CA ASN A 22 20.06 -32.64 0.84
C ASN A 22 18.98 -31.59 0.55
N ASP A 23 18.50 -30.91 1.59
CA ASP A 23 17.82 -29.64 1.42
C ASP A 23 18.88 -28.55 1.58
N GLU A 24 19.74 -28.43 0.56
CA GLU A 24 20.39 -27.17 0.27
C GLU A 24 19.27 -26.21 -0.15
N GLU A 25 18.67 -25.57 0.84
CA GLU A 25 17.72 -24.48 0.65
C GLU A 25 18.50 -23.34 -0.02
N MET A 26 18.52 -23.40 -1.36
CA MET A 26 18.91 -22.32 -2.23
C MET A 26 18.06 -21.14 -1.82
N ILE A 27 18.67 -20.20 -1.11
CA ILE A 27 18.16 -18.84 -1.03
C ILE A 27 18.21 -18.33 -2.46
N GLU A 28 17.09 -18.50 -3.17
CA GLU A 28 16.87 -17.86 -4.45
C GLU A 28 16.95 -16.35 -4.18
N ASP A 29 17.87 -15.71 -4.89
CA ASP A 29 18.01 -14.28 -4.98
C ASP A 29 16.65 -13.71 -5.43
N ASP A 30 15.89 -13.13 -4.49
CA ASP A 30 14.55 -12.54 -4.68
C ASP A 30 14.58 -11.26 -5.55
N SER A 31 15.63 -11.09 -6.34
CA SER A 31 15.86 -9.93 -7.19
C SER A 31 15.12 -10.00 -8.54
N ASP A 32 14.37 -11.08 -8.81
CA ASP A 32 13.72 -11.34 -10.11
C ASP A 32 12.20 -11.63 -10.02
N ILE A 33 11.52 -11.30 -8.91
CA ILE A 33 10.04 -11.30 -8.91
C ILE A 33 9.57 -10.00 -9.58
N GLY A 34 9.49 -10.02 -10.91
CA GLY A 34 8.92 -8.92 -11.69
C GLY A 34 7.54 -8.51 -11.16
N TYR A 35 7.22 -7.20 -11.27
CA TYR A 35 5.91 -6.65 -10.88
C TYR A 35 4.77 -7.50 -11.47
N VAL A 36 3.97 -8.07 -10.58
CA VAL A 36 2.75 -8.81 -10.91
C VAL A 36 1.58 -7.84 -10.80
N PRO A 37 0.85 -7.56 -11.89
CA PRO A 37 -0.30 -6.68 -11.83
C PRO A 37 -1.41 -7.26 -10.95
N VAL A 38 -2.02 -6.38 -10.15
CA VAL A 38 -3.21 -6.67 -9.37
C VAL A 38 -4.42 -6.36 -10.23
N THR A 39 -5.24 -7.37 -10.47
CA THR A 39 -6.49 -7.25 -11.23
C THR A 39 -7.64 -7.82 -10.43
N LEU A 40 -8.88 -7.50 -10.82
CA LEU A 40 -10.08 -8.03 -10.16
C LEU A 40 -10.14 -9.57 -10.16
N ASP A 41 -9.48 -10.24 -11.11
CA ASP A 41 -9.41 -11.71 -11.17
C ASP A 41 -8.16 -12.28 -10.46
N ARG A 42 -7.19 -11.44 -10.09
CA ARG A 42 -5.91 -11.83 -9.51
C ARG A 42 -5.44 -10.80 -8.50
N PHE A 43 -6.12 -10.71 -7.36
CA PHE A 43 -5.77 -9.80 -6.25
C PHE A 43 -5.30 -10.53 -4.99
N ASP A 44 -5.50 -11.84 -4.96
CA ASP A 44 -5.26 -12.74 -3.84
C ASP A 44 -3.78 -12.99 -3.50
N HIS A 45 -2.85 -12.40 -4.23
CA HIS A 45 -1.42 -12.42 -3.91
C HIS A 45 -0.98 -11.21 -3.09
N ILE A 46 -1.86 -10.21 -2.93
CA ILE A 46 -1.63 -9.04 -2.07
C ILE A 46 -2.29 -9.26 -0.71
N ARG A 47 -1.62 -8.85 0.35
CA ARG A 47 -2.12 -8.91 1.72
C ARG A 47 -1.99 -7.53 2.36
N GLY A 48 -2.95 -7.21 3.22
CA GLY A 48 -2.91 -6.01 4.03
C GLY A 48 -1.86 -6.07 5.16
N PRO A 49 -1.88 -5.13 6.10
CA PRO A 49 -2.97 -4.16 6.33
C PRO A 49 -3.14 -3.17 5.18
N PHE A 50 -4.38 -2.73 4.98
CA PHE A 50 -4.71 -1.71 4.00
C PHE A 50 -5.19 -0.44 4.70
N TYR A 51 -4.96 0.68 4.06
CA TYR A 51 -5.17 2.01 4.61
C TYR A 51 -5.96 2.89 3.63
N HIS A 52 -6.96 3.59 4.15
CA HIS A 52 -7.73 4.59 3.43
C HIS A 52 -7.54 5.96 4.08
N GLY A 53 -6.94 6.88 3.34
CA GLY A 53 -6.80 8.28 3.74
C GLY A 53 -7.95 9.13 3.22
N THR A 54 -8.56 9.93 4.10
CA THR A 54 -9.73 10.73 3.74
C THR A 54 -9.90 11.94 4.66
N LYS A 55 -10.78 12.86 4.28
CA LYS A 55 -11.29 13.92 5.17
C LYS A 55 -12.57 13.52 5.91
N SER A 56 -13.24 12.45 5.48
CA SER A 56 -14.52 12.02 6.03
C SER A 56 -14.31 11.19 7.30
N THR A 57 -15.20 11.37 8.28
CA THR A 57 -15.21 10.55 9.49
C THR A 57 -16.04 9.29 9.29
N PHE A 58 -15.53 8.15 9.74
CA PHE A 58 -16.21 6.86 9.75
C PHE A 58 -16.06 6.19 11.12
N GLU A 59 -17.07 5.39 11.49
CA GLU A 59 -17.01 4.57 12.69
C GLU A 59 -16.43 3.18 12.38
N VAL A 60 -15.82 2.53 13.39
CA VAL A 60 -15.38 1.14 13.25
C VAL A 60 -16.57 0.23 12.97
N GLY A 61 -16.43 -0.63 11.96
CA GLY A 61 -17.49 -1.51 11.46
C GLY A 61 -18.36 -0.88 10.36
N GLU A 62 -18.17 0.40 10.04
CA GLU A 62 -18.82 1.05 8.92
C GLU A 62 -18.25 0.57 7.58
N GLN A 63 -19.05 0.67 6.50
CA GLN A 63 -18.62 0.37 5.15
C GLN A 63 -18.44 1.65 4.33
N LEU A 64 -17.25 1.83 3.78
CA LEU A 64 -16.96 2.83 2.76
C LEU A 64 -17.46 2.29 1.44
N VAL A 65 -18.49 2.92 0.89
CA VAL A 65 -19.10 2.51 -0.38
C VAL A 65 -18.64 3.43 -1.52
N PRO A 66 -18.49 2.94 -2.75
CA PRO A 66 -18.34 3.83 -3.90
C PRO A 66 -19.61 4.67 -4.13
N GLY A 67 -19.51 5.73 -4.92
CA GLY A 67 -20.60 6.64 -5.23
C GLY A 67 -20.56 7.99 -4.49
N HIS A 68 -19.48 8.28 -3.77
CA HIS A 68 -19.24 9.58 -3.14
C HIS A 68 -18.59 10.58 -4.10
N ALA A 69 -18.64 11.87 -3.75
CA ALA A 69 -17.93 12.90 -4.51
C ALA A 69 -16.41 12.67 -4.49
N SER A 70 -15.75 12.83 -5.64
CA SER A 70 -14.29 12.74 -5.76
C SER A 70 -13.61 13.83 -4.94
N ASN A 71 -12.51 13.46 -4.27
CA ASN A 71 -11.68 14.42 -3.53
C ASN A 71 -10.83 15.32 -4.45
N PHE A 72 -10.64 14.94 -5.72
CA PHE A 72 -9.71 15.60 -6.64
C PHE A 72 -10.43 16.44 -7.72
N GLN A 73 -11.62 16.03 -8.12
CA GLN A 73 -12.43 16.72 -9.15
C GLN A 73 -13.83 17.05 -8.65
N GLU A 74 -14.13 18.35 -8.60
CA GLU A 74 -15.45 18.86 -8.23
C GLU A 74 -16.53 18.36 -9.22
N GLY A 75 -17.64 17.84 -8.69
CA GLY A 75 -18.76 17.34 -9.49
C GLY A 75 -18.62 15.91 -10.01
N ARG A 76 -17.48 15.23 -9.81
CA ARG A 76 -17.30 13.82 -10.17
C ARG A 76 -17.75 12.90 -9.04
N VAL A 77 -18.50 11.85 -9.40
CA VAL A 77 -18.80 10.73 -8.51
C VAL A 77 -17.72 9.66 -8.68
N ALA A 78 -17.12 9.21 -7.58
CA ALA A 78 -16.13 8.15 -7.58
C ALA A 78 -16.80 6.78 -7.66
N ASN A 79 -16.56 6.04 -8.73
CA ASN A 79 -17.06 4.68 -8.94
C ASN A 79 -16.27 3.63 -8.15
N ASN A 80 -15.08 4.01 -7.65
CA ASN A 80 -14.24 3.16 -6.83
C ASN A 80 -13.90 3.80 -5.48
N VAL A 81 -13.60 2.96 -4.49
CA VAL A 81 -12.93 3.35 -3.26
C VAL A 81 -11.44 3.06 -3.39
N TYR A 82 -10.61 4.04 -3.04
CA TYR A 82 -9.15 3.99 -3.19
C TYR A 82 -8.49 3.71 -1.85
N PHE A 83 -7.50 2.85 -1.82
CA PHE A 83 -6.76 2.47 -0.61
C PHE A 83 -5.33 2.05 -0.95
N SER A 84 -4.47 1.88 0.04
CA SER A 84 -3.08 1.48 -0.17
C SER A 84 -2.60 0.52 0.91
N ALA A 85 -1.59 -0.29 0.60
CA ALA A 85 -0.85 -1.07 1.61
C ALA A 85 0.25 -0.25 2.31
N LEU A 86 0.51 0.99 1.87
CA LEU A 86 1.47 1.91 2.50
C LEU A 86 0.76 3.03 3.26
N VAL A 87 1.11 3.19 4.54
CA VAL A 87 0.61 4.29 5.38
C VAL A 87 0.93 5.65 4.75
N ASP A 88 2.16 5.84 4.25
CA ASP A 88 2.60 7.11 3.62
C ASP A 88 1.71 7.52 2.44
N THR A 89 1.25 6.53 1.66
CA THR A 89 0.34 6.79 0.54
C THR A 89 -1.07 7.15 1.05
N ALA A 90 -1.53 6.54 2.15
CA ALA A 90 -2.78 6.95 2.79
C ALA A 90 -2.68 8.34 3.43
N VAL A 91 -1.51 8.74 3.96
CA VAL A 91 -1.26 10.11 4.45
C VAL A 91 -1.53 11.13 3.35
N TRP A 92 -1.01 10.89 2.13
CA TRP A 92 -1.32 11.75 0.97
C TRP A 92 -2.83 11.83 0.70
N GLY A 93 -3.54 10.70 0.77
CA GLY A 93 -5.00 10.67 0.59
C GLY A 93 -5.73 11.56 1.59
N ALA A 94 -5.34 11.50 2.87
CA ALA A 94 -5.93 12.31 3.93
C ALA A 94 -5.62 13.81 3.76
N GLU A 95 -4.35 14.16 3.54
CA GLU A 95 -3.91 15.55 3.41
C GLU A 95 -4.49 16.23 2.18
N LEU A 96 -4.42 15.58 1.01
CA LEU A 96 -4.95 16.16 -0.23
C LEU A 96 -6.47 16.30 -0.17
N ALA A 97 -7.19 15.33 0.42
CA ALA A 97 -8.65 15.43 0.58
C ALA A 97 -9.03 16.63 1.45
N THR A 98 -8.34 16.85 2.58
CA THR A 98 -8.55 17.99 3.48
C THR A 98 -8.23 19.31 2.79
N GLU A 99 -7.05 19.44 2.17
CA GLU A 99 -6.57 20.71 1.59
C GLU A 99 -7.41 21.14 0.38
N LEU A 100 -7.74 20.20 -0.51
CA LEU A 100 -8.58 20.49 -1.67
C LEU A 100 -10.02 20.86 -1.27
N ALA A 101 -10.50 20.32 -0.14
CA ALA A 101 -11.79 20.67 0.44
C ALA A 101 -11.77 21.98 1.25
N ARG A 102 -10.58 22.49 1.58
CA ARG A 102 -10.38 23.63 2.49
C ARG A 102 -11.10 23.45 3.83
N SER A 103 -11.12 22.22 4.37
CA SER A 103 -11.85 21.92 5.61
C SER A 103 -11.22 22.57 6.84
N GLY A 104 -9.88 22.74 6.85
CA GLY A 104 -9.13 23.19 8.03
C GLY A 104 -9.04 22.13 9.14
N GLU A 105 -9.58 20.93 8.90
CA GLU A 105 -9.57 19.80 9.82
C GLU A 105 -8.53 18.77 9.40
N ARG A 106 -7.87 18.14 10.38
CA ARG A 106 -6.92 17.07 10.08
C ARG A 106 -7.66 15.89 9.46
N GLY A 107 -7.12 15.34 8.38
CA GLY A 107 -7.67 14.13 7.78
C GLY A 107 -7.58 12.91 8.70
N HIS A 108 -8.20 11.83 8.23
CA HIS A 108 -8.30 10.55 8.90
C HIS A 108 -7.61 9.46 8.07
N ILE A 109 -7.02 8.48 8.76
CA ILE A 109 -6.47 7.28 8.12
C ILE A 109 -7.12 6.08 8.78
N TYR A 110 -7.86 5.31 8.00
CA TYR A 110 -8.55 4.10 8.46
C TYR A 110 -7.80 2.86 8.02
N VAL A 111 -7.67 1.88 8.90
CA VAL A 111 -7.33 0.51 8.54
C VAL A 111 -8.60 -0.15 8.00
N VAL A 112 -8.51 -0.71 6.80
CA VAL A 112 -9.66 -1.21 6.07
C VAL A 112 -9.46 -2.62 5.56
N GLU A 113 -10.57 -3.34 5.39
CA GLU A 113 -10.61 -4.66 4.75
C GLU A 113 -11.47 -4.61 3.48
N PRO A 114 -10.95 -5.03 2.32
CA PRO A 114 -11.74 -5.12 1.11
C PRO A 114 -12.78 -6.24 1.23
N THR A 115 -14.04 -5.93 0.92
CA THR A 115 -15.14 -6.93 0.93
C THR A 115 -15.27 -7.68 -0.39
N GLY A 116 -14.49 -7.31 -1.40
CA GLY A 116 -14.47 -7.93 -2.72
C GLY A 116 -13.15 -7.68 -3.46
N PRO A 117 -13.08 -8.06 -4.74
CA PRO A 117 -11.89 -7.87 -5.56
C PRO A 117 -11.45 -6.41 -5.67
N PHE A 118 -10.16 -6.23 -5.92
CA PHE A 118 -9.54 -4.92 -6.15
C PHE A 118 -8.47 -5.04 -7.23
N GLU A 119 -8.04 -3.91 -7.75
CA GLU A 119 -7.01 -3.83 -8.78
C GLU A 119 -6.04 -2.69 -8.48
N ASP A 120 -4.90 -2.68 -9.16
CA ASP A 120 -3.96 -1.56 -9.09
C ASP A 120 -4.64 -0.24 -9.43
N ASP A 121 -4.31 0.81 -8.68
CA ASP A 121 -4.77 2.16 -8.99
C ASP A 121 -4.08 2.64 -10.29
N PRO A 122 -4.83 2.81 -11.39
CA PRO A 122 -4.25 3.22 -12.65
C PRO A 122 -3.68 4.64 -12.59
N ASN A 123 -4.08 5.49 -11.63
CA ASN A 123 -3.62 6.87 -11.55
C ASN A 123 -2.14 6.99 -11.14
N VAL A 124 -1.59 5.96 -10.51
CA VAL A 124 -0.21 5.96 -9.99
C VAL A 124 0.62 4.74 -10.39
N THR A 125 -0.02 3.68 -10.89
CA THR A 125 0.64 2.46 -11.37
C THR A 125 1.13 2.61 -12.80
N ASN A 126 2.38 2.23 -13.08
CA ASN A 126 3.01 2.35 -14.41
C ASN A 126 2.96 3.78 -15.01
N LYS A 127 2.86 4.82 -14.18
CA LYS A 127 2.88 6.22 -14.63
C LYS A 127 4.30 6.77 -14.59
N ARG A 128 4.76 7.19 -13.41
CA ARG A 128 6.12 7.76 -13.23
C ARG A 128 7.19 6.68 -13.09
N PHE A 129 6.84 5.56 -12.47
CA PHE A 129 7.72 4.43 -12.21
C PHE A 129 7.06 3.14 -12.72
N PRO A 130 7.84 2.13 -13.15
CA PRO A 130 7.30 0.83 -13.51
C PRO A 130 6.71 0.14 -12.28
N GLY A 131 5.56 -0.51 -12.47
CA GLY A 131 4.81 -1.19 -11.42
C GLY A 131 4.01 -0.26 -10.50
N ASN A 132 3.57 -0.82 -9.37
CA ASN A 132 2.79 -0.14 -8.34
C ASN A 132 3.66 0.16 -7.10
N VAL A 133 4.59 1.11 -7.24
CA VAL A 133 5.54 1.47 -6.16
C VAL A 133 4.83 2.03 -4.92
N THR A 134 3.69 2.70 -5.10
CA THR A 134 2.88 3.25 -4.01
C THR A 134 1.95 2.22 -3.36
N GLN A 135 1.89 1.00 -3.91
CA GLN A 135 0.97 -0.06 -3.50
C GLN A 135 -0.45 0.46 -3.36
N SER A 136 -0.88 1.27 -4.34
CA SER A 136 -2.21 1.88 -4.39
C SER A 136 -3.17 1.00 -5.16
N TYR A 137 -4.37 0.86 -4.63
CA TYR A 137 -5.40 0.01 -5.19
C TYR A 137 -6.74 0.75 -5.24
N ARG A 138 -7.64 0.23 -6.07
CA ARG A 138 -9.04 0.67 -6.12
C ARG A 138 -9.98 -0.52 -6.18
N THR A 139 -11.20 -0.34 -5.69
CA THR A 139 -12.25 -1.36 -5.75
C THR A 139 -13.63 -0.76 -5.99
N PRO A 140 -14.50 -1.42 -6.79
CA PRO A 140 -15.92 -1.07 -6.88
C PRO A 140 -16.74 -1.68 -5.73
N HIS A 141 -16.12 -2.43 -4.81
CA HIS A 141 -16.78 -3.04 -3.66
C HIS A 141 -16.56 -2.19 -2.40
N PRO A 142 -17.41 -2.35 -1.37
CA PRO A 142 -17.20 -1.64 -0.13
C PRO A 142 -15.89 -2.03 0.56
N LEU A 143 -15.31 -1.10 1.33
CA LEU A 143 -14.25 -1.38 2.30
C LEU A 143 -14.84 -1.34 3.71
N LEU A 144 -14.55 -2.35 4.54
CA LEU A 144 -14.95 -2.36 5.94
C LEU A 144 -13.90 -1.60 6.78
N VAL A 145 -14.34 -0.67 7.62
CA VAL A 145 -13.46 -0.01 8.60
C VAL A 145 -13.18 -0.96 9.76
N VAL A 146 -11.90 -1.29 9.95
CA VAL A 146 -11.45 -2.15 11.05
C VAL A 146 -10.98 -1.33 12.24
N SER A 147 -10.27 -0.23 11.98
CA SER A 147 -9.82 0.71 13.01
C SER A 147 -9.44 2.06 12.39
N GLU A 148 -9.26 3.07 13.22
CA GLU A 148 -8.64 4.34 12.85
C GLU A 148 -7.21 4.41 13.38
N MET A 149 -6.29 4.94 12.57
CA MET A 149 -4.95 5.28 13.03
C MET A 149 -4.97 6.61 13.80
N GLU A 150 -4.95 6.53 15.13
CA GLU A 150 -4.93 7.72 16.01
C GLU A 150 -3.70 8.60 15.81
N THR A 151 -2.55 8.00 15.49
CA THR A 151 -1.28 8.70 15.33
C THR A 151 -0.66 8.42 13.97
N TRP A 152 -0.45 9.47 13.18
CA TRP A 152 0.33 9.43 11.94
C TRP A 152 1.02 10.77 11.71
N GLN A 153 2.19 10.73 11.08
CA GLN A 153 2.97 11.91 10.76
C GLN A 153 2.59 12.41 9.38
N GLY A 154 2.16 13.67 9.30
CA GLY A 154 1.92 14.34 8.03
C GLY A 154 3.21 14.76 7.34
N HIS A 155 3.12 15.07 6.06
CA HIS A 155 4.24 15.60 5.28
C HIS A 155 4.63 16.99 5.79
N ALA A 156 5.89 17.37 5.52
CA ALA A 156 6.33 18.73 5.78
C ALA A 156 5.47 19.72 4.95
N PRO A 157 5.10 20.90 5.48
CA PRO A 157 4.23 21.85 4.79
C PRO A 157 4.71 22.21 3.38
N GLU A 158 6.03 22.34 3.18
CA GLU A 158 6.65 22.60 1.88
C GLU A 158 6.47 21.46 0.88
N VAL A 159 6.45 20.21 1.35
CA VAL A 159 6.24 19.02 0.51
C VAL A 159 4.77 18.95 0.07
N LEU A 160 3.84 19.16 1.00
CA LEU A 160 2.41 19.20 0.71
C LEU A 160 2.06 20.35 -0.24
N THR A 161 2.61 21.55 0.01
CA THR A 161 2.44 22.72 -0.86
C THR A 161 2.96 22.44 -2.27
N GLY A 162 4.16 21.87 -2.39
CA GLY A 162 4.73 21.52 -3.69
C GLY A 162 3.88 20.51 -4.47
N MET A 163 3.22 19.57 -3.78
CA MET A 163 2.29 18.64 -4.43
C MET A 163 1.02 19.34 -4.90
N LEU A 164 0.41 20.18 -4.05
CA LEU A 164 -0.79 20.95 -4.40
C LEU A 164 -0.54 21.88 -5.60
N ASP A 165 0.60 22.56 -5.64
CA ASP A 165 1.01 23.41 -6.75
C ASP A 165 1.16 22.61 -8.05
N ASN A 166 1.73 21.41 -7.97
CA ASN A 166 1.85 20.53 -9.13
C ASN A 166 0.48 20.06 -9.64
N LEU A 167 -0.45 19.71 -8.74
CA LEU A 167 -1.82 19.35 -9.10
C LEU A 167 -2.55 20.53 -9.76
N ALA A 168 -2.41 21.74 -9.22
CA ALA A 168 -2.98 22.95 -9.81
C ALA A 168 -2.44 23.21 -11.22
N ARG A 169 -1.12 23.10 -11.41
CA ARG A 169 -0.47 23.23 -12.73
C ARG A 169 -0.97 22.18 -13.73
N LEU A 170 -1.15 20.93 -13.31
CA LEU A 170 -1.71 19.89 -14.18
C LEU A 170 -3.14 20.21 -14.60
N ARG A 171 -3.96 20.74 -13.69
CA ARG A 171 -5.33 21.18 -13.96
C ARG A 171 -5.38 22.34 -14.95
N GLU A 172 -4.52 23.34 -14.78
CA GLU A 172 -4.42 24.47 -15.73
C GLU A 172 -4.03 24.01 -17.14
N GLN A 173 -3.30 22.91 -17.25
CA GLN A 173 -2.88 22.30 -18.52
C GLN A 173 -3.92 21.32 -19.09
N GLY A 174 -5.00 21.02 -18.36
CA GLY A 174 -5.97 19.98 -18.72
C GLY A 174 -5.39 18.56 -18.71
N LEU A 175 -4.33 18.34 -17.93
CA LEU A 175 -3.63 17.06 -17.77
C LEU A 175 -3.99 16.35 -16.46
N ASP A 176 -4.94 16.86 -15.68
CA ASP A 176 -5.49 16.22 -14.48
C ASP A 176 -6.45 15.07 -14.85
N ILE A 177 -6.02 14.16 -15.71
CA ILE A 177 -6.83 13.00 -16.10
C ILE A 177 -6.88 12.04 -14.91
N ILE A 178 -8.10 11.77 -14.43
CA ILE A 178 -8.37 10.75 -13.41
C ILE A 178 -9.04 9.56 -14.08
N ASP A 179 -8.35 8.42 -14.02
CA ASP A 179 -8.83 7.11 -14.46
C ASP A 179 -9.62 6.50 -13.28
N ASP A 180 -10.95 6.46 -13.38
CA ASP A 180 -11.87 5.92 -12.37
C ASP A 180 -12.83 4.91 -13.01
#